data_AF-A0AAV5TYL2-F1
#
_entry.id   AF-A0AAV5TYL2-F1
#
_cell.length_a   1.000
_cell.length_b   1.000
_cell.length_c   1.000
_cell.angle_alpha   90.00
_cell.angle_beta   90.00
_cell.angle_gamma   90.00
#
_symmetry.space_group_name_H-M   'P 1'
#
loop_
_entity.id
_entity.type
_entity.pdbx_description
1 polymer ?
#
loop_
_entity_poly.entity_id
_entity_poly.type
_entity_poly.pdbx_seq_one_letter_code
_entity_poly.pdbx_strand_id
1 'polypeptide(L)'
;VHHTGPYCKCEVDEFGIPLNWATTDIWHDVVIVLDTSEALSSTLLQEAALFVEILQGEPGFDVLTLDPKAPFYTRLGVIAMPESTKVLYDLNITTTDSVSDRVN
;
A
#
# COMPACT_ATOMS: atom_id res chain seq x y z
N VAL A 1 -20.12 10.82 -21.42
CA VAL A 1 -19.56 9.46 -21.62
C VAL A 1 -19.85 8.69 -20.35
N HIS A 2 -20.82 7.77 -20.36
CA HIS A 2 -21.04 6.89 -19.21
C HIS A 2 -19.97 5.81 -19.28
N HIS A 3 -19.01 5.82 -18.35
CA HIS A 3 -18.01 4.78 -18.25
C HIS A 3 -18.69 3.50 -17.76
N THR A 4 -18.77 2.49 -18.63
CA THR A 4 -19.37 1.17 -18.33
C THR A 4 -18.32 0.14 -17.93
N GLY A 5 -17.23 0.58 -17.28
CA GLY A 5 -16.17 -0.31 -16.82
C GLY A 5 -16.57 -1.07 -15.55
N PRO A 6 -15.98 -2.26 -15.29
CA PRO A 6 -16.27 -3.04 -14.08
C PRO A 6 -15.98 -2.26 -12.78
N TYR A 7 -15.05 -1.30 -12.82
CA TYR A 7 -14.67 -0.43 -11.70
C TYR A 7 -15.51 0.85 -11.54
N CYS A 8 -16.55 1.03 -12.36
CA CYS A 8 -17.40 2.24 -12.34
C CYS A 8 -18.64 2.09 -11.43
N LYS A 9 -18.78 0.97 -10.74
CA LYS A 9 -19.88 0.70 -9.81
C LYS A 9 -19.43 0.90 -8.37
N CYS A 10 -20.35 1.35 -7.52
CA CYS A 10 -20.12 1.57 -6.08
C CYS A 10 -20.61 0.39 -5.21
N GLU A 11 -20.85 -0.77 -5.82
CA GLU A 11 -21.32 -1.95 -5.09
C GLU A 11 -20.15 -2.53 -4.27
N VAL A 12 -20.40 -2.85 -3.02
CA VAL A 12 -19.43 -3.46 -2.09
C VAL A 12 -20.01 -4.75 -1.53
N ASP A 13 -19.15 -5.68 -1.11
CA ASP A 13 -19.55 -6.87 -0.36
C ASP A 13 -19.88 -6.56 1.10
N GLU A 14 -20.20 -7.61 1.88
CA GLU A 14 -20.54 -7.47 3.31
C GLU A 14 -19.40 -6.92 4.19
N PHE A 15 -18.16 -6.94 3.69
CA PHE A 15 -16.97 -6.40 4.35
C PHE A 15 -16.60 -5.00 3.85
N GLY A 16 -17.39 -4.43 2.91
CA GLY A 16 -17.13 -3.12 2.33
C GLY A 16 -16.10 -3.14 1.19
N ILE A 17 -15.73 -4.32 0.67
CA ILE A 17 -14.80 -4.45 -0.45
C ILE A 17 -15.56 -4.24 -1.77
N PRO A 18 -15.11 -3.35 -2.66
CA PRO A 18 -15.79 -3.11 -3.94
C PRO A 18 -15.88 -4.39 -4.79
N LEU A 19 -17.08 -4.71 -5.26
CA LEU A 19 -17.32 -5.90 -6.07
C LEU A 19 -16.60 -5.80 -7.43
N ASN A 20 -15.93 -6.89 -7.83
CA ASN A 20 -15.11 -6.99 -9.05
C ASN A 20 -13.84 -6.11 -9.03
N TRP A 21 -13.43 -5.62 -7.86
CA TRP A 21 -12.16 -4.92 -7.70
C TRP A 21 -11.06 -5.94 -7.38
N ALA A 22 -10.27 -6.28 -8.41
CA ALA A 22 -9.10 -7.13 -8.28
C ALA A 22 -7.84 -6.25 -8.38
N THR A 23 -7.00 -6.25 -7.34
CA THR A 23 -5.76 -5.45 -7.29
C THR A 23 -4.80 -5.76 -8.42
N THR A 24 -4.93 -6.95 -9.02
CA THR A 24 -4.07 -7.50 -10.08
C THR A 24 -4.51 -7.12 -11.50
N ASP A 25 -5.68 -6.49 -11.67
CA ASP A 25 -6.26 -6.22 -13.00
C ASP A 25 -6.32 -4.72 -13.34
N ILE A 26 -5.74 -3.88 -12.50
CA ILE A 26 -5.76 -2.42 -12.60
C ILE A 26 -4.46 -1.80 -12.11
N TRP A 27 -4.13 -0.62 -12.65
CA TRP A 27 -2.97 0.16 -12.21
C TRP A 27 -3.33 0.96 -10.97
N HIS A 28 -2.48 0.87 -9.96
CA HIS A 28 -2.67 1.57 -8.69
C HIS A 28 -1.42 2.33 -8.28
N ASP A 29 -1.65 3.54 -7.78
CA ASP A 29 -0.68 4.23 -6.96
C ASP A 29 -1.23 4.28 -5.53
N VAL A 30 -0.57 3.58 -4.63
CA VAL A 30 -0.94 3.53 -3.22
C VAL A 30 0.07 4.35 -2.44
N VAL A 31 -0.42 5.29 -1.63
CA VAL A 31 0.41 6.06 -0.71
C VAL A 31 -0.09 5.79 0.71
N ILE A 32 0.80 5.25 1.53
CA ILE A 32 0.51 5.02 2.95
C ILE A 32 1.11 6.17 3.75
N VAL A 33 0.27 6.80 4.56
CA VAL A 33 0.70 7.80 5.53
C VAL A 33 0.77 7.12 6.89
N LEU A 34 1.98 6.96 7.39
CA LEU A 34 2.28 6.35 8.67
C LEU A 34 2.42 7.46 9.71
N ASP A 35 1.55 7.45 10.72
CA ASP A 35 1.75 8.28 11.92
C ASP A 35 3.03 7.81 12.61
N THR A 36 3.95 8.75 12.85
CA THR A 36 5.20 8.48 13.59
C THR A 36 5.40 9.52 14.69
N SER A 37 4.30 10.07 15.22
CA SER A 37 4.32 11.01 16.33
C SER A 37 4.86 10.37 17.61
N GLU A 38 5.30 11.20 18.57
CA GLU A 38 5.81 10.74 19.88
C GLU A 38 4.78 9.92 20.69
N ALA A 39 3.50 9.97 20.31
CA ALA A 39 2.44 9.19 20.93
C ALA A 39 2.54 7.68 20.64
N LEU A 40 3.24 7.28 19.57
CA LEU A 40 3.47 5.88 19.21
C LEU A 40 4.74 5.36 19.88
N SER A 41 4.62 4.22 20.57
CA SER A 41 5.79 3.52 21.09
C SER A 41 6.61 2.94 19.93
N SER A 42 7.89 2.70 20.17
CA SER A 42 8.78 2.06 19.18
C SER A 42 8.25 0.71 18.70
N THR A 43 7.59 -0.05 19.57
CA THR A 43 6.97 -1.34 19.23
C THR A 43 5.80 -1.15 18.28
N LEU A 44 4.87 -0.23 18.57
CA LEU A 44 3.71 0.02 17.72
C LEU A 44 4.13 0.59 16.35
N LEU A 45 5.17 1.42 16.32
CA LEU A 45 5.73 1.95 15.07
C LEU A 45 6.31 0.82 14.20
N GLN A 46 7.03 -0.12 14.80
CA GLN A 46 7.54 -1.30 14.07
C GLN A 46 6.41 -2.21 13.59
N GLU A 47 5.38 -2.45 14.40
CA GLU A 47 4.21 -3.23 13.98
C GLU A 47 3.49 -2.58 12.79
N ALA A 48 3.33 -1.26 12.82
CA ALA A 48 2.70 -0.52 11.72
C ALA A 48 3.57 -0.53 10.44
N ALA A 49 4.89 -0.45 10.58
CA ALA A 49 5.81 -0.59 9.45
C ALA A 49 5.79 -2.02 8.85
N LEU A 50 5.75 -3.04 9.69
CA LEU A 50 5.62 -4.44 9.27
C LEU A 50 4.29 -4.67 8.51
N PHE A 51 3.21 -4.01 8.94
CA PHE A 51 1.94 -4.07 8.21
C PHE A 51 2.06 -3.53 6.78
N VAL A 52 2.85 -2.47 6.57
CA VAL A 52 3.14 -1.97 5.21
C VAL A 52 3.96 -2.98 4.41
N GLU A 53 4.91 -3.66 5.04
CA GLU A 53 5.72 -4.70 4.38
C GLU A 53 4.87 -5.89 3.93
N ILE A 54 3.87 -6.30 4.71
CA ILE A 54 2.90 -7.35 4.31
C ILE A 54 2.17 -6.99 3.00
N LEU A 55 1.88 -5.69 2.77
CA LEU A 55 1.23 -5.25 1.53
C LEU A 55 2.12 -5.38 0.31
N GLN A 56 3.45 -5.49 0.48
CA GLN A 56 4.37 -5.76 -0.61
C GLN A 56 4.22 -7.18 -1.17
N GLY A 57 3.60 -8.08 -0.41
CA GLY A 57 3.41 -9.50 -0.75
C GLY A 57 4.53 -10.40 -0.23
N GLU A 58 4.22 -11.70 -0.16
CA GLU A 58 5.19 -12.76 0.15
C GLU A 58 5.38 -13.67 -1.08
N PRO A 59 6.49 -14.43 -1.17
CA PRO A 59 6.68 -15.40 -2.25
C PRO A 59 5.50 -16.38 -2.36
N GLY A 60 4.67 -16.22 -3.40
CA GLY A 60 3.51 -17.07 -3.66
C GLY A 60 2.16 -16.48 -3.22
N PHE A 61 2.14 -15.29 -2.59
CA PHE A 61 0.92 -14.56 -2.26
C PHE A 61 1.14 -13.04 -2.37
N ASP A 62 0.73 -12.47 -3.51
CA ASP A 62 0.80 -11.04 -3.74
C ASP A 62 -0.49 -10.37 -3.26
N VAL A 63 -0.38 -9.52 -2.24
CA VAL A 63 -1.48 -8.61 -1.85
C VAL A 63 -1.59 -7.49 -2.88
N LEU A 64 -0.45 -6.92 -3.26
CA LEU A 64 -0.27 -5.96 -4.34
C LEU A 64 0.78 -6.49 -5.33
N THR A 65 0.53 -6.36 -6.63
CA THR A 65 1.51 -6.72 -7.66
C THR A 65 2.51 -5.59 -7.84
N LEU A 66 3.68 -5.64 -7.17
CA LEU A 66 4.70 -4.58 -7.25
C LEU A 66 5.68 -4.72 -8.43
N ASP A 67 5.64 -5.83 -9.18
CA ASP A 67 6.53 -6.03 -10.34
C ASP A 67 6.17 -5.09 -11.49
N PRO A 68 7.04 -4.11 -11.85
CA PRO A 68 6.75 -3.18 -12.94
C PRO A 68 6.73 -3.84 -14.33
N LYS A 69 7.10 -5.12 -14.45
CA LYS A 69 6.97 -5.90 -15.69
C LYS A 69 5.60 -6.55 -15.84
N ALA A 70 4.79 -6.59 -14.79
CA ALA A 70 3.43 -7.10 -14.87
C ALA A 70 2.54 -6.17 -15.72
N PRO A 71 1.56 -6.70 -16.47
CA PRO A 71 0.64 -5.88 -17.27
C PRO A 71 -0.13 -4.85 -16.44
N PHE A 72 -0.48 -5.23 -15.21
CA PHE A 72 -1.04 -4.34 -14.21
C PHE A 72 -0.19 -4.48 -12.95
N TYR A 73 0.34 -3.34 -12.50
CA TYR A 73 1.19 -3.28 -11.32
C TYR A 73 0.78 -2.11 -10.43
N THR A 74 1.16 -2.22 -9.17
CA THR A 74 0.95 -1.21 -8.14
C THR A 74 2.28 -0.53 -7.84
N ARG A 75 2.28 0.80 -7.78
CA ARG A 75 3.36 1.57 -7.18
C ARG A 75 2.97 1.90 -5.76
N LEU A 76 3.82 1.57 -4.80
CA LEU A 76 3.58 1.83 -3.39
C LEU A 76 4.61 2.82 -2.85
N GLY A 77 4.10 3.88 -2.22
CA GLY A 77 4.85 4.93 -1.56
C GLY A 77 4.51 4.99 -0.07
N VAL A 78 5.45 5.47 0.72
CA VAL A 78 5.30 5.57 2.18
C VAL A 78 5.78 6.92 2.64
N ILE A 79 4.93 7.59 3.42
CA ILE A 79 5.19 8.87 4.04
C ILE A 79 5.09 8.68 5.55
N ALA A 80 6.17 8.98 6.28
CA ALA A 80 6.12 9.13 7.72
C ALA A 80 5.64 10.54 8.07
N MET A 81 4.72 10.64 9.01
CA MET A 81 4.10 11.90 9.43
C MET A 81 4.27 12.09 10.94
N PRO A 82 5.47 12.49 11.41
CA PRO A 82 5.66 13.11 12.72
C PRO A 82 5.21 14.59 12.64
N GLU A 83 5.78 15.49 13.45
CA GLU A 83 5.52 16.93 13.37
C GLU A 83 5.83 17.53 11.97
N SER A 84 6.74 16.91 11.21
CA SER A 84 7.07 17.29 9.83
C SER A 84 7.08 16.09 8.90
N THR A 85 6.40 16.18 7.76
CA THR A 85 6.30 15.09 6.78
C THR A 85 7.67 14.64 6.24
N LYS A 86 7.92 13.32 6.23
CA LYS A 86 9.12 12.68 5.69
C LYS A 86 8.71 11.61 4.67
N VAL A 87 9.15 11.75 3.42
CA VAL A 87 8.95 10.71 2.40
C VAL A 87 9.97 9.59 2.65
N LEU A 88 9.48 8.37 2.90
CA LEU A 88 10.33 7.19 3.05
C LEU A 88 10.56 6.49 1.71
N TYR A 89 9.52 6.39 0.90
CA TYR A 89 9.52 5.82 -0.45
C TYR A 89 8.59 6.62 -1.36
N ASP A 90 9.07 6.97 -2.54
CA ASP A 90 8.32 7.73 -3.55
C ASP A 90 7.87 6.78 -4.66
N LEU A 91 6.78 6.06 -4.39
CA LEU A 91 6.11 5.16 -5.35
C LEU A 91 7.05 4.10 -5.97
N ASN A 92 8.06 3.68 -5.23
CA ASN A 92 9.17 2.85 -5.72
C ASN A 92 9.57 1.72 -4.77
N ILE A 93 8.72 1.38 -3.80
CA ILE A 93 8.98 0.24 -2.93
C ILE A 93 8.90 -1.07 -3.70
N THR A 94 9.71 -2.04 -3.30
CA THR A 94 9.79 -3.40 -3.84
C THR A 94 9.66 -4.40 -2.69
N THR A 95 9.42 -5.68 -3.02
CA THR A 95 9.35 -6.79 -2.03
C THR A 95 10.64 -7.00 -1.23
N THR A 96 11.72 -6.33 -1.59
CA THR A 96 13.01 -6.40 -0.87
C THR A 96 13.27 -5.20 0.03
N ASP A 97 12.40 -4.19 -0.01
CA ASP A 97 12.55 -2.97 0.77
C ASP A 97 11.94 -3.12 2.17
N SER A 98 12.70 -2.75 3.21
CA SER A 98 12.16 -2.65 4.57
C SER A 98 11.69 -1.23 4.87
N VAL A 99 10.44 -1.10 5.30
CA VAL A 99 9.89 0.13 5.89
C VAL A 99 10.33 0.23 7.35
N SER A 100 10.39 -0.90 8.05
CA SER A 100 10.80 -1.02 9.45
C SER A 100 12.20 -0.42 9.70
N ASP A 101 13.12 -0.57 8.75
CA ASP A 101 14.46 0.02 8.82
C ASP A 101 14.50 1.55 8.66
N ARG A 102 13.42 2.17 8.14
CA ARG A 102 13.37 3.61 7.80
C ARG A 102 12.54 4.47 8.74
N VAL A 103 11.77 3.83 9.63
CA VAL A 103 10.89 4.49 10.61
C VAL A 103 11.57 4.76 11.95
N ASN A 104 12.77 4.21 12.18
CA ASN A 104 13.60 4.54 13.35
C ASN A 104 14.35 5.87 13.19
#